data_AF-B9XP63-F1
#
_entry.id   AF-B9XP63-F1
#
_cell.length_a   1.000
_cell.length_b   1.000
_cell.length_c   1.000
_cell.angle_alpha   90.00
_cell.angle_beta   90.00
_cell.angle_gamma   90.00
#
_symmetry.space_group_name_H-M   'P 1'
#
loop_
_entity.id
_entity.type
_entity.pdbx_description
1 polymer ?
#
loop_
_entity_poly.entity_id
_entity_poly.type
_entity_poly.pdbx_seq_one_letter_code
_entity_poly.pdbx_strand_id
1 'polypeptide(L)'
;MSDTLIEDKEKLEEDFLVFLHESNYPEDSVFRGPSFHLDEATKRRLGLPKLFSTNRLDDESYPCYADLAILDLETQEYAALIEFRARLDEQVESEMAEFFRAILECLEVKPPVFLVVPQSSAAFRIYQLRENGIWQEVPRRSFPHYATLVAGHAAEKSMTREVRLEKALNRFTTTCYIVAGIIALITISSIGGLSALTPSQMFLLFLVALLAVAPHAIGFKLSTNKNKPRILKFR
;
A
#
# COMPACT_ATOMS: atom_id res chain seq x y z
N MET A 1 -6.29 -38.68 4.99
CA MET A 1 -5.44 -37.73 5.74
C MET A 1 -5.55 -36.29 5.21
N SER A 2 -5.94 -36.09 3.95
CA SER A 2 -6.27 -34.75 3.39
C SER A 2 -7.57 -34.18 3.97
N ASP A 3 -8.60 -35.01 4.13
CA ASP A 3 -9.96 -34.53 4.41
C ASP A 3 -10.08 -33.89 5.80
N THR A 4 -9.36 -34.43 6.79
CA THR A 4 -9.30 -33.87 8.15
C THR A 4 -8.64 -32.49 8.20
N LEU A 5 -7.65 -32.21 7.36
CA LEU A 5 -6.98 -30.90 7.33
C LEU A 5 -7.86 -29.82 6.68
N ILE A 6 -8.72 -30.21 5.74
CA ILE A 6 -9.67 -29.32 5.07
C ILE A 6 -10.80 -28.98 6.05
N GLU A 7 -11.37 -29.98 6.71
CA GLU A 7 -12.40 -29.78 7.76
C GLU A 7 -11.87 -28.90 8.91
N ASP A 8 -10.62 -29.08 9.33
CA ASP A 8 -9.99 -28.26 10.37
C ASP A 8 -9.82 -26.79 9.93
N LYS A 9 -9.58 -26.52 8.65
CA LYS A 9 -9.44 -25.16 8.11
C LYS A 9 -10.80 -24.47 7.99
N GLU A 10 -11.81 -25.15 7.46
CA GLU A 10 -13.17 -24.60 7.33
C GLU A 10 -13.74 -24.23 8.69
N LYS A 11 -13.58 -25.11 9.68
CA LYS A 11 -13.99 -24.83 11.06
C LYS A 11 -13.26 -23.62 11.66
N LEU A 12 -11.95 -23.51 11.41
CA LEU A 12 -11.16 -22.36 11.88
C LEU A 12 -11.64 -21.04 11.26
N GLU A 13 -12.00 -21.07 9.98
CA GLU A 13 -12.57 -19.93 9.28
C GLU A 13 -13.93 -19.55 9.86
N GLU A 14 -14.81 -20.52 10.11
CA GLU A 14 -16.11 -20.30 10.77
C GLU A 14 -15.96 -19.69 12.17
N ASP A 15 -15.08 -20.26 13.01
CA ASP A 15 -14.79 -19.75 14.36
C ASP A 15 -14.27 -18.30 14.31
N PHE A 16 -13.46 -17.97 13.30
CA PHE A 16 -12.96 -16.61 13.11
C PHE A 16 -14.05 -15.65 12.62
N LEU A 17 -14.93 -16.09 11.73
CA LEU A 17 -16.06 -15.29 11.26
C LEU A 17 -17.03 -14.97 12.40
N VAL A 18 -17.36 -15.95 13.24
CA VAL A 18 -18.17 -15.71 14.46
C VAL A 18 -17.51 -14.65 15.33
N PHE A 19 -16.19 -14.73 15.53
CA PHE A 19 -15.42 -13.72 16.26
C PHE A 19 -15.50 -12.31 15.62
N LEU A 20 -15.47 -12.21 14.29
CA LEU A 20 -15.65 -10.93 13.59
C LEU A 20 -17.08 -10.39 13.78
N HIS A 21 -18.11 -11.24 13.68
CA HIS A 21 -19.50 -10.82 13.90
C HIS A 21 -19.74 -10.34 15.33
N GLU A 22 -19.22 -11.05 16.33
CA GLU A 22 -19.24 -10.63 17.74
C GLU A 22 -18.53 -9.29 17.96
N SER A 23 -17.55 -8.97 17.10
CA SER A 23 -16.78 -7.73 17.10
C SER A 23 -17.44 -6.60 16.29
N ASN A 24 -18.70 -6.78 15.85
CA ASN A 24 -19.51 -5.84 15.07
C ASN A 24 -18.91 -5.48 13.69
N TYR A 25 -18.34 -6.46 13.00
CA TYR A 25 -17.97 -6.28 11.59
C TYR A 25 -19.22 -6.32 10.69
N PRO A 26 -19.37 -5.39 9.73
CA PRO A 26 -20.44 -5.48 8.73
C PRO A 26 -20.26 -6.74 7.88
N GLU A 27 -21.33 -7.50 7.64
CA GLU A 27 -21.26 -8.75 6.85
C GLU A 27 -20.73 -8.48 5.44
N ASP A 28 -21.21 -7.42 4.80
CA ASP A 28 -20.79 -7.00 3.46
C ASP A 28 -19.33 -6.57 3.37
N SER A 29 -18.66 -6.34 4.51
CA SER A 29 -17.24 -5.97 4.54
C SER A 29 -16.30 -7.16 4.46
N VAL A 30 -16.80 -8.39 4.64
CA VAL A 30 -15.98 -9.59 4.67
C VAL A 30 -16.04 -10.30 3.33
N PHE A 31 -14.91 -10.37 2.63
CA PHE A 31 -14.80 -10.95 1.30
C PHE A 31 -13.92 -12.20 1.30
N ARG A 32 -14.42 -13.34 0.83
CA ARG A 32 -13.64 -14.58 0.76
C ARG A 32 -12.91 -14.71 -0.58
N GLY A 33 -11.65 -15.13 -0.55
CA GLY A 33 -10.85 -15.45 -1.73
C GLY A 33 -10.49 -14.28 -2.66
N PRO A 34 -10.02 -13.11 -2.19
CA PRO A 34 -9.48 -12.08 -3.08
C PRO A 34 -8.32 -12.63 -3.91
N SER A 35 -8.34 -12.35 -5.21
CA SER A 35 -7.31 -12.75 -6.16
C SER A 35 -6.36 -11.60 -6.47
N PHE A 36 -5.07 -11.92 -6.58
CA PHE A 36 -4.01 -10.98 -6.88
C PHE A 36 -3.23 -11.44 -8.11
N HIS A 37 -3.06 -10.52 -9.05
CA HIS A 37 -2.23 -10.73 -10.24
C HIS A 37 -0.79 -10.33 -9.92
N LEU A 38 0.05 -11.31 -9.58
CA LEU A 38 1.49 -11.12 -9.48
C LEU A 38 2.15 -11.20 -10.87
N ASP A 39 3.22 -10.45 -11.08
CA ASP A 39 4.01 -10.56 -12.30
C ASP A 39 4.83 -11.88 -12.34
N GLU A 40 5.21 -12.32 -13.54
CA GLU A 40 5.94 -13.58 -13.73
C GLU A 40 7.32 -13.60 -13.05
N ALA A 41 7.96 -12.44 -12.90
CA ALA A 41 9.24 -12.32 -12.22
C ALA A 41 9.11 -12.62 -10.71
N THR A 42 8.08 -12.05 -10.08
CA THR A 42 7.74 -12.25 -8.68
C THR A 42 7.31 -13.68 -8.43
N LYS A 43 6.50 -14.26 -9.33
CA LYS A 43 6.09 -15.67 -9.23
C LYS A 43 7.28 -16.64 -9.22
N ARG A 44 8.25 -16.42 -10.12
CA ARG A 44 9.48 -17.23 -10.19
C ARG A 44 10.34 -17.08 -8.96
N ARG A 45 10.47 -15.86 -8.43
CA ARG A 45 11.25 -15.58 -7.20
C ARG A 45 10.67 -16.31 -5.99
N LEU A 46 9.36 -16.33 -5.86
CA LEU A 46 8.66 -16.95 -4.73
C LEU A 46 8.54 -18.48 -4.81
N GLY A 47 8.97 -19.11 -5.91
CA GLY A 47 8.82 -20.56 -6.07
C GLY A 47 7.35 -21.03 -5.96
N LEU A 48 6.39 -20.16 -6.29
CA LEU A 48 4.94 -20.40 -6.16
C LEU A 48 4.42 -21.73 -6.75
N PRO A 49 5.01 -22.32 -7.80
CA PRO A 49 4.59 -23.65 -8.25
C PRO A 49 4.66 -24.73 -7.16
N LYS A 50 5.47 -24.54 -6.11
CA LYS A 50 5.65 -25.50 -5.01
C LYS A 50 4.79 -25.22 -3.78
N LEU A 51 4.42 -23.96 -3.53
CA LEU A 51 3.69 -23.56 -2.31
C LEU A 51 2.19 -23.90 -2.35
N PHE A 52 1.64 -24.06 -3.55
CA PHE A 52 0.20 -24.25 -3.77
C PHE A 52 -0.13 -25.58 -4.46
N SER A 53 0.69 -26.64 -4.29
CA SER A 53 0.44 -27.96 -4.87
C SER A 53 -0.78 -28.65 -4.24
N THR A 54 -1.97 -28.14 -4.55
CA THR A 54 -3.20 -28.92 -4.61
C THR A 54 -3.27 -29.48 -6.03
N ASN A 55 -3.68 -30.74 -6.18
CA ASN A 55 -3.81 -31.43 -7.47
C ASN A 55 -4.86 -30.74 -8.38
N ARG A 56 -4.53 -29.61 -9.00
CA ARG A 56 -5.32 -28.94 -10.03
C ARG A 56 -4.39 -28.61 -11.21
N LEU A 57 -4.90 -28.88 -12.42
CA LEU A 57 -4.16 -29.07 -13.68
C LEU A 57 -3.33 -27.85 -14.14
N ASP A 58 -2.16 -28.15 -14.72
CA ASP A 58 -0.98 -27.31 -14.97
C ASP A 58 -1.05 -26.17 -16.02
N ASP A 59 -2.20 -25.64 -16.44
CA ASP A 59 -2.23 -24.78 -17.66
C ASP A 59 -2.85 -23.37 -17.56
N GLU A 60 -3.11 -22.82 -16.37
CA GLU A 60 -3.52 -21.41 -16.26
C GLU A 60 -2.69 -20.63 -15.24
N SER A 61 -2.38 -19.37 -15.55
CA SER A 61 -1.72 -18.43 -14.63
C SER A 61 -2.51 -18.33 -13.32
N TYR A 62 -2.08 -19.08 -12.31
CA TYR A 62 -2.70 -19.11 -10.98
C TYR A 62 -2.74 -17.72 -10.36
N PRO A 63 -3.94 -17.17 -10.05
CA PRO A 63 -4.05 -16.00 -9.21
C PRO A 63 -3.56 -16.36 -7.81
N CYS A 64 -2.83 -15.46 -7.17
CA CYS A 64 -2.46 -15.61 -5.77
C CYS A 64 -3.67 -15.21 -4.94
N TYR A 65 -4.11 -16.04 -4.00
CA TYR A 65 -5.29 -15.75 -3.19
C TYR A 65 -4.89 -15.54 -1.73
N ALA A 66 -5.52 -14.57 -1.08
CA ALA A 66 -5.68 -14.63 0.37
C ALA A 66 -7.00 -15.36 0.66
N ASP A 67 -7.10 -16.04 1.80
CA ASP A 67 -8.34 -16.72 2.16
C ASP A 67 -9.49 -15.74 2.40
N LEU A 68 -9.21 -14.62 3.09
CA LEU A 68 -10.23 -13.62 3.44
C LEU A 68 -9.66 -12.19 3.37
N ALA A 69 -10.51 -11.24 3.01
CA ALA A 69 -10.25 -9.80 3.00
C ALA A 69 -11.33 -9.08 3.81
N ILE A 70 -10.93 -8.00 4.48
CA ILE A 70 -11.87 -7.01 5.03
C ILE A 70 -11.81 -5.79 4.12
N LEU A 71 -12.96 -5.31 3.67
CA LEU A 71 -13.11 -4.17 2.76
C LEU A 71 -13.61 -2.93 3.49
N ASP A 72 -13.03 -1.79 3.14
CA ASP A 72 -13.68 -0.50 3.38
C ASP A 72 -14.87 -0.39 2.41
N LEU A 73 -16.09 -0.33 2.95
CA LEU A 73 -17.32 -0.31 2.15
C LEU A 73 -17.48 0.98 1.35
N GLU A 74 -16.90 2.09 1.78
CA GLU A 74 -16.98 3.36 1.07
C GLU A 74 -16.05 3.39 -0.14
N THR A 75 -14.83 2.89 0.02
CA THR A 75 -13.79 2.96 -1.02
C THR A 75 -13.67 1.68 -1.84
N GLN A 76 -14.23 0.57 -1.37
CA GLN A 76 -14.07 -0.78 -1.94
C GLN A 76 -12.59 -1.21 -2.00
N GLU A 77 -11.76 -0.70 -1.08
CA GLU A 77 -10.36 -1.05 -0.95
C GLU A 77 -10.14 -2.02 0.21
N TYR A 78 -9.08 -2.81 0.15
CA TYR A 78 -8.71 -3.75 1.21
C TYR A 78 -8.26 -3.01 2.46
N ALA A 79 -9.00 -3.18 3.56
CA ALA A 79 -8.66 -2.69 4.89
C ALA A 79 -7.84 -3.71 5.70
N ALA A 80 -7.93 -5.01 5.39
CA ALA A 80 -7.07 -6.06 5.92
C ALA A 80 -7.09 -7.32 5.02
N LEU A 81 -6.02 -8.12 5.08
CA LEU A 81 -5.97 -9.47 4.50
C LEU A 81 -5.78 -10.51 5.61
N ILE A 82 -6.42 -11.67 5.47
CA ILE A 82 -6.44 -12.74 6.46
C ILE A 82 -6.16 -14.08 5.77
N GLU A 83 -5.24 -14.84 6.35
CA GLU A 83 -4.89 -16.19 5.91
C GLU A 83 -5.08 -17.21 7.03
N PHE A 84 -5.56 -18.40 6.70
CA PHE A 84 -5.74 -19.49 7.66
C PHE A 84 -4.71 -20.60 7.44
N ARG A 85 -4.05 -21.04 8.50
CA ARG A 85 -3.12 -22.17 8.47
C ARG A 85 -3.43 -23.15 9.58
N ALA A 86 -3.44 -24.44 9.27
CA ALA A 86 -3.67 -25.49 10.26
C ALA A 86 -2.49 -25.62 11.26
N ARG A 87 -1.27 -25.26 10.81
CA ARG A 87 -0.04 -25.29 11.61
C ARG A 87 0.87 -24.15 11.19
N LEU A 88 1.70 -23.73 12.14
CA LEU A 88 2.71 -22.70 11.93
C LEU A 88 4.07 -23.24 12.39
N ASP A 89 4.98 -23.40 11.45
CA ASP A 89 6.39 -23.69 11.67
C ASP A 89 7.25 -22.62 10.99
N GLU A 90 8.55 -22.59 11.29
CA GLU A 90 9.46 -21.54 10.79
C GLU A 90 9.49 -21.45 9.26
N GLN A 91 9.35 -22.59 8.57
CA GLN A 91 9.34 -22.63 7.11
C GLN A 91 8.06 -21.99 6.57
N VAL A 92 6.90 -22.42 7.06
CA VAL A 92 5.59 -21.85 6.67
C VAL A 92 5.52 -20.36 7.00
N GLU A 93 6.04 -19.93 8.15
CA GLU A 93 6.10 -18.49 8.52
C GLU A 93 6.87 -17.67 7.48
N SER A 94 8.06 -18.14 7.10
CA SER A 94 8.91 -17.46 6.12
C SER A 94 8.25 -17.43 4.74
N GLU A 95 7.70 -18.55 4.28
CA GLU A 95 7.01 -18.64 2.99
C GLU A 95 5.80 -17.69 2.93
N MET A 96 5.01 -17.62 4.01
CA MET A 96 3.86 -16.72 4.11
C MET A 96 4.28 -15.25 4.17
N ALA A 97 5.36 -14.93 4.88
CA ALA A 97 5.88 -13.58 4.93
C ALA A 97 6.34 -13.10 3.54
N GLU A 98 7.04 -13.94 2.78
CA GLU A 98 7.47 -13.62 1.42
C GLU A 98 6.28 -13.50 0.45
N PHE A 99 5.33 -14.43 0.53
CA PHE A 99 4.11 -14.40 -0.27
C PHE A 99 3.32 -13.11 -0.09
N PHE A 100 3.01 -12.74 1.16
CA PHE A 100 2.23 -11.54 1.42
C PHE A 100 3.02 -10.26 1.15
N ARG A 101 4.35 -10.26 1.30
CA ARG A 101 5.18 -9.13 0.85
C ARG A 101 5.01 -8.85 -0.64
N ALA A 102 5.01 -9.89 -1.47
CA ALA A 102 4.79 -9.72 -2.90
C ALA A 102 3.39 -9.19 -3.22
N ILE A 103 2.34 -9.68 -2.55
CA ILE A 103 0.99 -9.14 -2.70
C ILE A 103 0.96 -7.64 -2.33
N LEU A 104 1.57 -7.27 -1.21
CA LEU A 104 1.60 -5.89 -0.72
C LEU A 104 2.43 -4.96 -1.62
N GLU A 105 3.36 -5.48 -2.43
CA GLU A 105 4.08 -4.70 -3.44
C GLU A 105 3.19 -4.32 -4.64
N CYS A 106 2.14 -5.11 -4.90
CA CYS A 106 1.17 -4.82 -5.96
C CYS A 106 0.09 -3.81 -5.53
N LEU A 107 -0.04 -3.51 -4.24
CA LEU A 107 -1.06 -2.62 -3.70
C LEU A 107 -0.50 -1.21 -3.46
N GLU A 108 -1.26 -0.19 -3.86
CA GLU A 108 -0.88 1.21 -3.61
C GLU A 108 -0.83 1.56 -2.13
N VAL A 109 -1.84 1.06 -1.39
CA VAL A 109 -1.95 1.17 0.05
C VAL A 109 -1.82 -0.24 0.62
N LYS A 110 -0.95 -0.41 1.62
CA LYS A 110 -0.62 -1.72 2.16
C LYS A 110 -1.53 -2.03 3.35
N PRO A 111 -2.57 -2.87 3.20
CA PRO A 111 -3.37 -3.27 4.34
C PRO A 111 -2.53 -4.13 5.32
N PRO A 112 -2.88 -4.12 6.62
CA PRO A 112 -2.35 -5.12 7.55
C PRO A 112 -2.74 -6.53 7.10
N VAL A 113 -1.80 -7.46 7.27
CA VAL A 113 -1.99 -8.88 6.99
C VAL A 113 -1.99 -9.66 8.29
N PHE A 114 -2.99 -10.53 8.45
CA PHE A 114 -3.14 -11.40 9.60
C PHE A 114 -3.09 -12.86 9.21
N LEU A 115 -2.51 -13.66 10.10
CA LEU A 115 -2.44 -15.11 9.99
C LEU A 115 -3.18 -15.71 11.19
N VAL A 116 -4.13 -16.60 10.93
CA VAL A 116 -4.96 -17.25 11.95
C VAL A 116 -4.62 -18.74 11.97
N VAL A 117 -4.30 -19.24 13.16
CA VAL A 117 -3.91 -20.65 13.38
C VAL A 117 -4.62 -21.24 14.59
N PRO A 118 -4.95 -22.54 14.59
CA PRO A 118 -5.69 -23.13 15.69
C PRO A 118 -4.84 -23.17 16.97
N GLN A 119 -5.52 -23.08 18.12
CA GLN A 119 -4.89 -23.22 19.44
C GLN A 119 -5.80 -24.04 20.35
N SER A 120 -5.23 -25.10 20.94
CA SER A 120 -5.96 -26.05 21.79
C SER A 120 -6.73 -25.42 22.96
N SER A 121 -6.30 -24.25 23.45
CA SER A 121 -6.89 -23.57 24.62
C SER A 121 -7.73 -22.33 24.32
N ALA A 122 -7.67 -21.77 23.11
CA ALA A 122 -8.26 -20.45 22.81
C ALA A 122 -9.00 -20.36 21.46
N ALA A 123 -9.44 -21.49 20.93
CA ALA A 123 -9.90 -21.70 19.54
C ALA A 123 -8.78 -21.43 18.51
N PHE A 124 -8.23 -20.21 18.49
CA PHE A 124 -7.20 -19.79 17.55
C PHE A 124 -6.27 -18.68 18.11
N ARG A 125 -5.10 -18.54 17.49
CA ARG A 125 -4.15 -17.43 17.64
C ARG A 125 -4.15 -16.59 16.37
N ILE A 126 -3.86 -15.31 16.55
CA ILE A 126 -3.73 -14.34 15.46
C ILE A 126 -2.31 -13.81 15.47
N TYR A 127 -1.68 -13.78 14.31
CA TYR A 127 -0.39 -13.14 14.09
C TYR A 127 -0.55 -12.02 13.07
N GLN A 128 0.20 -10.94 13.22
CA GLN A 128 0.24 -9.84 12.27
C GLN A 128 1.62 -9.78 11.61
N LEU A 129 1.65 -9.62 10.28
CA LEU A 129 2.89 -9.39 9.55
C LEU A 129 3.38 -7.97 9.83
N ARG A 130 4.59 -7.84 10.39
CA ARG A 130 5.26 -6.55 10.60
C ARG A 130 6.07 -6.16 9.37
N GLU A 131 6.44 -4.88 9.28
CA GLU A 131 7.25 -4.34 8.18
C GLU A 131 8.61 -5.06 8.04
N ASN A 132 9.19 -5.49 9.16
CA ASN A 132 10.43 -6.28 9.19
C ASN A 132 10.25 -7.72 8.67
N GLY A 133 9.01 -8.14 8.35
CA GLY A 133 8.68 -9.47 7.82
C GLY A 133 8.49 -10.54 8.88
N ILE A 134 8.46 -10.16 10.15
CA ILE A 134 8.27 -11.09 11.25
C ILE A 134 6.78 -11.12 11.62
N TRP A 135 6.27 -12.32 11.83
CA TRP A 135 4.94 -12.55 12.37
C TRP A 135 4.94 -12.29 13.88
N GLN A 136 4.11 -11.36 14.33
CA GLN A 136 3.97 -11.06 15.76
C GLN A 136 2.58 -11.45 16.23
N GLU A 137 2.50 -12.24 17.30
CA GLU A 137 1.22 -12.60 17.90
C GLU A 137 0.47 -11.35 18.40
N VAL A 138 -0.81 -11.27 18.04
CA VAL A 138 -1.75 -10.24 18.47
C VAL A 138 -2.78 -10.90 19.38
N PRO A 139 -2.92 -10.47 20.64
CA PRO A 139 -3.98 -10.96 21.51
C PRO A 139 -5.35 -10.73 20.89
N ARG A 140 -6.26 -11.71 20.96
CA ARG A 140 -7.62 -11.61 20.36
C ARG A 140 -8.36 -10.33 20.76
N ARG A 141 -8.30 -9.97 22.04
CA ARG A 141 -8.89 -8.72 22.59
C ARG A 141 -8.30 -7.42 22.02
N SER A 142 -7.14 -7.52 21.37
CA SER A 142 -6.41 -6.41 20.76
C SER A 142 -6.44 -6.47 19.24
N PHE A 143 -7.17 -7.43 18.66
CA PHE A 143 -7.47 -7.42 17.24
C PHE A 143 -8.22 -6.12 16.93
N PRO A 144 -7.80 -5.35 15.91
CA PRO A 144 -8.44 -4.08 15.60
C PRO A 144 -9.91 -4.30 15.23
N HIS A 145 -10.80 -3.38 15.57
CA HIS A 145 -12.18 -3.39 15.08
C HIS A 145 -12.26 -2.83 13.65
N TYR A 146 -13.40 -3.04 12.98
CA TYR A 146 -13.66 -2.56 11.62
C TYR A 146 -13.30 -1.09 11.42
N ALA A 147 -13.83 -0.21 12.29
CA ALA A 147 -13.56 1.23 12.22
C ALA A 147 -12.07 1.57 12.34
N THR A 148 -11.32 0.82 13.15
CA THR A 148 -9.87 1.00 13.31
C THR A 148 -9.11 0.60 12.05
N LEU A 149 -9.50 -0.50 11.40
CA LEU A 149 -8.90 -0.93 10.13
C LEU A 149 -9.16 0.09 9.02
N VAL A 150 -10.40 0.55 8.87
CA VAL A 150 -10.77 1.57 7.86
C VAL A 150 -10.04 2.90 8.13
N ALA A 151 -10.01 3.35 9.38
CA ALA A 151 -9.28 4.58 9.73
C ALA A 151 -7.77 4.45 9.48
N GLY A 152 -7.18 3.29 9.80
CA GLY A 152 -5.77 2.98 9.52
C GLY A 152 -5.47 3.01 8.03
N HIS A 153 -6.32 2.37 7.21
CA HIS A 153 -6.22 2.39 5.76
C HIS A 153 -6.30 3.81 5.18
N ALA A 154 -7.27 4.61 5.63
CA ALA A 154 -7.42 6.00 5.22
C ALA A 154 -6.21 6.86 5.60
N ALA A 155 -5.62 6.62 6.78
CA ALA A 155 -4.41 7.30 7.22
C ALA A 155 -3.22 6.95 6.32
N GLU A 156 -2.99 5.67 6.04
CA GLU A 156 -1.92 5.21 5.16
C GLU A 156 -2.07 5.77 3.73
N LYS A 157 -3.29 5.79 3.20
CA LYS A 157 -3.62 6.41 1.91
C LYS A 157 -3.29 7.90 1.89
N SER A 158 -3.54 8.61 2.99
CA SER A 158 -3.19 10.02 3.09
C SER A 158 -1.68 10.22 3.09
N MET A 159 -0.93 9.41 3.85
CA MET A 159 0.53 9.48 3.94
C MET A 159 1.19 9.16 2.58
N THR A 160 0.77 8.09 1.92
CA THR A 160 1.27 7.71 0.59
C THR A 160 1.02 8.82 -0.45
N ARG A 161 -0.15 9.46 -0.41
CA ARG A 161 -0.47 10.62 -1.26
C ARG A 161 0.43 11.82 -0.97
N GLU A 162 0.72 12.10 0.29
CA GLU A 162 1.62 13.19 0.67
C GLU A 162 3.04 12.95 0.17
N VAL A 163 3.57 11.74 0.34
CA VAL A 163 4.89 11.37 -0.17
C VAL A 163 4.98 11.51 -1.69
N ARG A 164 3.93 11.10 -2.42
CA ARG A 164 3.87 11.26 -3.89
C ARG A 164 3.84 12.73 -4.29
N LEU A 165 3.05 13.55 -3.60
CA LEU A 165 2.98 14.99 -3.84
C LEU A 165 4.33 15.65 -3.61
N GLU A 166 5.00 15.32 -2.51
CA GLU A 166 6.33 15.86 -2.17
C GLU A 166 7.37 15.46 -3.23
N LYS A 167 7.39 14.20 -3.66
CA LYS A 167 8.27 13.74 -4.75
C LYS A 167 8.00 14.49 -6.06
N ALA A 168 6.73 14.74 -6.40
CA ALA A 168 6.36 15.50 -7.59
C ALA A 168 6.83 16.96 -7.51
N LEU A 169 6.66 17.60 -6.35
CA LEU A 169 7.14 18.96 -6.10
C LEU A 169 8.67 19.04 -6.15
N ASN A 170 9.38 18.07 -5.59
CA ASN A 170 10.83 18.00 -5.65
C ASN A 170 11.32 17.85 -7.09
N ARG A 171 10.69 16.98 -7.90
CA ARG A 171 11.01 16.85 -9.33
C ARG A 171 10.77 18.15 -10.09
N PHE A 172 9.61 18.77 -9.89
CA PHE A 172 9.28 20.05 -10.52
C PHE A 172 10.29 21.14 -10.17
N THR A 173 10.64 21.26 -8.88
CA THR A 173 11.64 22.22 -8.39
C THR A 173 13.00 22.00 -9.06
N THR A 174 13.46 20.76 -9.11
CA THR A 174 14.72 20.41 -9.78
C THR A 174 14.69 20.73 -11.27
N THR A 175 13.60 20.42 -11.98
CA THR A 175 13.44 20.76 -13.40
C THR A 175 13.48 22.27 -13.63
N CYS A 176 12.79 23.06 -12.81
CA CYS A 176 12.82 24.52 -12.89
C CYS A 176 14.24 25.07 -12.74
N TYR A 177 15.01 24.59 -11.75
CA TYR A 177 16.39 25.03 -11.55
C TYR A 177 17.33 24.61 -12.68
N ILE A 178 17.20 23.39 -13.22
CA ILE A 178 17.99 22.95 -14.37
C ILE A 178 17.73 23.84 -15.59
N VAL A 179 16.45 24.09 -15.92
CA VAL A 179 16.07 24.93 -17.06
C VAL A 179 16.52 26.38 -16.85
N ALA A 180 16.34 26.92 -15.63
CA ALA A 180 16.83 28.25 -15.29
C ALA A 180 18.36 28.36 -15.45
N GLY A 181 19.11 27.35 -15.01
CA GLY A 181 20.57 27.29 -15.17
C GLY A 181 21.01 27.29 -16.64
N ILE A 182 20.35 26.49 -17.48
CA ILE A 182 20.63 26.46 -18.94
C ILE A 182 20.36 27.83 -19.57
N ILE A 183 19.22 28.44 -19.27
CA ILE A 183 18.86 29.76 -19.81
C ILE A 183 19.84 30.83 -19.33
N ALA A 184 20.24 30.79 -18.05
CA ALA A 184 21.24 31.71 -17.50
C ALA A 184 22.58 31.60 -18.22
N LEU A 185 23.06 30.38 -18.50
CA LEU A 185 24.30 30.15 -19.25
C LEU A 185 24.22 30.70 -20.69
N ILE A 186 23.10 30.47 -21.39
CA ILE A 186 22.86 31.03 -22.73
C ILE A 186 22.89 32.56 -22.68
N THR A 187 22.24 33.13 -21.67
CA THR A 187 22.15 34.58 -21.49
C THR A 187 23.52 35.20 -21.21
N ILE A 188 24.30 34.61 -20.30
CA ILE A 188 25.69 35.04 -20.00
C ILE A 188 26.56 34.96 -21.25
N SER A 189 26.47 33.87 -22.00
CA SER A 189 27.25 33.68 -23.25
C SER A 189 26.88 34.72 -24.32
N SER A 190 25.60 35.13 -24.37
CA SER A 190 25.10 36.13 -25.32
C SER A 190 25.48 37.57 -24.95
N ILE A 191 25.73 37.86 -23.67
CA ILE A 191 26.07 39.20 -23.17
C ILE A 191 27.56 39.54 -23.40
N GLY A 192 28.43 38.54 -23.51
CA GLY A 192 29.90 38.67 -23.55
C GLY A 192 30.54 39.50 -24.68
N GLY A 193 29.79 40.32 -25.41
CA GLY A 193 30.31 41.19 -26.46
C GLY A 193 29.46 42.42 -26.82
N LEU A 194 28.45 42.80 -26.03
CA LEU A 194 27.54 43.91 -26.36
C LEU A 194 27.39 44.92 -25.22
N SER A 195 27.43 46.22 -25.55
CA SER A 195 27.34 47.33 -24.58
C SER A 195 25.93 47.60 -24.04
N ALA A 196 24.90 46.94 -24.57
CA ALA A 196 23.51 47.11 -24.15
C ALA A 196 22.74 45.77 -24.21
N LEU A 197 21.87 45.56 -23.23
CA LEU A 197 20.98 44.40 -23.16
C LEU A 197 19.88 44.49 -24.22
N THR A 198 19.75 43.46 -25.04
CA THR A 198 18.67 43.38 -26.04
C THR A 198 17.33 43.00 -25.37
N PRO A 199 16.17 43.30 -26.01
CA PRO A 199 14.88 42.85 -25.51
C PRO A 199 14.78 41.33 -25.30
N SER A 200 15.44 40.54 -26.14
CA SER A 200 15.49 39.08 -25.99
C SER A 200 16.28 38.63 -24.76
N GLN A 201 17.38 39.30 -24.43
CA GLN A 201 18.15 39.02 -23.22
C GLN A 201 17.39 39.41 -21.95
N MET A 202 16.66 40.53 -21.97
CA MET A 202 15.77 40.92 -20.85
C MET A 202 14.65 39.90 -20.64
N PHE A 203 14.06 39.36 -21.71
CA PHE A 203 13.06 38.30 -21.62
C PHE A 203 13.63 37.00 -21.03
N LEU A 204 14.85 36.61 -21.44
CA LEU A 204 15.50 35.42 -20.88
C LEU A 204 15.81 35.57 -19.39
N LEU A 205 16.29 36.75 -18.96
CA LEU A 205 16.49 37.04 -17.52
C LEU A 205 15.18 36.99 -16.73
N PHE A 206 14.10 37.54 -17.29
CA PHE A 206 12.77 37.43 -16.68
C PHE A 206 12.33 35.97 -16.54
N LEU A 207 12.55 35.14 -17.57
CA LEU A 207 12.22 33.73 -17.54
C LEU A 207 13.03 32.96 -16.48
N VAL A 208 14.31 33.27 -16.31
CA VAL A 208 15.15 32.73 -15.23
C VAL A 208 14.59 33.09 -13.86
N ALA A 209 14.25 34.36 -13.64
CA ALA A 209 13.65 34.80 -12.38
C ALA A 209 12.31 34.11 -12.11
N LEU A 210 11.46 33.97 -13.12
CA LEU A 210 10.18 33.29 -13.01
C LEU A 210 10.37 31.81 -12.63
N LEU A 211 11.30 31.11 -13.28
CA LEU A 211 11.59 29.70 -13.01
C LEU A 211 12.19 29.49 -11.61
N ALA A 212 12.96 30.44 -11.09
CA ALA A 212 13.49 30.38 -9.74
C ALA A 212 12.40 30.58 -8.67
N VAL A 213 11.41 31.44 -8.94
CA VAL A 213 10.34 31.79 -7.97
C VAL A 213 9.15 30.82 -8.02
N ALA A 214 8.84 30.26 -9.20
CA ALA A 214 7.66 29.42 -9.41
C ALA A 214 7.55 28.21 -8.45
N PRO A 215 8.63 27.45 -8.15
CA PRO A 215 8.57 26.33 -7.20
C PRO A 215 8.14 26.76 -5.80
N HIS A 216 8.63 27.91 -5.32
CA HIS A 216 8.29 28.45 -4.00
C HIS A 216 6.83 28.92 -3.93
N ALA A 217 6.34 29.59 -4.98
CA ALA A 217 4.95 30.05 -5.05
C ALA A 217 3.95 28.87 -5.05
N ILE A 218 4.27 27.79 -5.77
CA ILE A 218 3.42 26.59 -5.84
C ILE A 218 3.46 25.83 -4.51
N GLY A 219 4.65 25.65 -3.90
CA GLY A 219 4.79 25.02 -2.59
C GLY A 219 3.99 25.72 -1.50
N PHE A 220 4.01 27.06 -1.48
CA PHE A 220 3.25 27.86 -0.52
C PHE A 220 1.72 27.70 -0.68
N LYS A 221 1.22 27.69 -1.92
CA LYS A 221 -0.21 27.49 -2.21
C LYS A 221 -0.71 26.10 -1.79
N LEU A 222 0.13 25.09 -1.90
CA LEU A 222 -0.23 23.72 -1.50
C LEU A 222 -0.18 23.55 0.02
N SER A 223 0.80 24.15 0.71
CA SER A 223 0.88 24.17 2.18
C SER A 223 -0.33 24.86 2.82
N THR A 224 -0.73 26.02 2.29
CA THR A 224 -1.89 26.76 2.80
C THR A 224 -3.23 26.05 2.58
N ASN A 225 -3.35 25.21 1.55
CA ASN A 225 -4.56 24.43 1.30
C ASN A 225 -4.70 23.21 2.24
N LYS A 226 -3.58 22.70 2.80
CA LYS A 226 -3.60 21.64 3.83
C LYS A 226 -4.24 22.12 5.14
N ASN A 227 -4.17 23.42 5.45
CA ASN A 227 -4.70 24.00 6.69
C ASN A 227 -6.17 24.45 6.60
N LYS A 228 -6.89 24.19 5.49
CA LYS A 228 -8.33 24.41 5.46
C LYS A 228 -9.03 23.26 6.18
N PRO A 229 -9.72 23.49 7.31
CA PRO A 229 -10.52 22.45 7.92
C PRO A 229 -11.56 21.99 6.90
N ARG A 230 -11.53 20.71 6.54
CA ARG A 230 -12.63 20.08 5.81
C ARG A 230 -13.83 20.10 6.75
N ILE A 231 -14.70 21.09 6.57
CA ILE A 231 -16.01 21.10 7.18
C ILE A 231 -16.74 19.89 6.57
N LEU A 232 -16.75 18.78 7.33
CA LEU A 232 -17.59 17.63 7.06
C LEU A 232 -19.04 18.11 7.07
N LYS A 233 -19.63 18.22 5.88
CA LYS A 233 -21.08 18.33 5.76
C LYS A 233 -21.65 16.96 6.05
N PHE A 234 -22.06 16.74 7.29
CA PHE A 234 -23.04 15.70 7.61
C PHE A 234 -24.34 16.09 6.92
N ARG A 235 -24.85 15.19 6.07
CA ARG A 235 -26.20 15.27 5.51
C ARG A 235 -26.85 13.92 5.62
#